data_AF-A0A0J1F084-F1
#
_entry.id   AF-A0A0J1F084-F1
#
_cell.length_a   1.000
_cell.length_b   1.000
_cell.length_c   1.000
_cell.angle_alpha   90.00
_cell.angle_beta   90.00
_cell.angle_gamma   90.00
#
_symmetry.space_group_name_H-M   'P 1'
#
loop_
_entity.id
_entity.type
_entity.pdbx_description
1 polymer ?
#
loop_
_entity_poly.entity_id
_entity_poly.type
_entity_poly.pdbx_seq_one_letter_code
_entity_poly.pdbx_strand_id
1 'polypeptide(L)'
;MSMSTHVLIDDPAAAVPLSPSTPPGRPRTCLGPDEPFPGVLAELPLTQVQVLHSRICCQLDEDYRTDPSGPHPVTLDRHHELVEELAIRTRVAAEHGAHR
;
A
#
# COMPACT_ATOMS: atom_id res chain seq x y z
N MET A 1 23.74 20.94 -55.74
CA MET A 1 23.68 22.41 -55.48
C MET A 1 22.21 22.80 -55.43
N SER A 2 21.86 23.82 -54.61
CA SER A 2 20.54 24.17 -54.02
C SER A 2 20.19 23.29 -52.80
N MET A 3 20.39 23.64 -51.53
CA MET A 3 20.07 24.86 -50.72
C MET A 3 18.57 25.17 -50.68
N SER A 4 17.90 24.66 -49.64
CA SER A 4 16.67 25.24 -49.10
C SER A 4 16.74 25.23 -47.58
N THR A 5 16.58 26.42 -47.01
CA THR A 5 16.82 26.83 -45.63
C THR A 5 15.47 26.98 -44.90
N HIS A 6 15.53 26.91 -43.56
CA HIS A 6 14.54 27.37 -42.57
C HIS A 6 13.41 26.36 -42.27
N VAL A 7 13.12 25.99 -41.01
CA VAL A 7 12.91 26.85 -39.83
C VAL A 7 13.40 26.18 -38.54
N LEU A 8 14.18 26.93 -37.77
CA LEU A 8 14.45 26.72 -36.34
C LEU A 8 13.32 27.40 -35.55
N ILE A 9 12.52 26.65 -34.80
CA ILE A 9 11.79 27.17 -33.64
C ILE A 9 12.05 26.19 -32.49
N ASP A 10 12.85 26.69 -31.57
CA ASP A 10 13.08 26.21 -30.21
C ASP A 10 11.86 26.61 -29.36
N ASP A 11 11.18 25.65 -28.75
CA ASP A 11 10.42 25.85 -27.52
C ASP A 11 10.41 24.54 -26.73
N PRO A 12 11.29 24.38 -25.71
CA PRO A 12 11.19 23.29 -24.77
C PRO A 12 10.07 23.60 -23.78
N ALA A 13 8.83 23.45 -24.23
CA ALA A 13 7.69 23.39 -23.34
C ALA A 13 7.90 22.18 -22.43
N ALA A 14 8.41 22.47 -21.23
CA ALA A 14 8.54 21.55 -20.13
C ALA A 14 7.19 20.88 -19.89
N ALA A 15 7.00 19.73 -20.53
CA ALA A 15 5.99 18.77 -20.17
C ALA A 15 6.44 18.18 -18.83
N VAL A 16 6.18 18.93 -17.76
CA VAL A 16 6.07 18.35 -16.42
C VAL A 16 5.08 17.20 -16.59
N PRO A 17 5.47 15.93 -16.43
CA PRO A 17 4.48 14.88 -16.38
C PRO A 17 3.66 15.20 -15.13
N LEU A 18 2.45 15.74 -15.36
CA LEU A 18 1.44 15.86 -14.33
C LEU A 18 1.27 14.45 -13.80
N SER A 19 1.84 14.19 -12.62
CA SER A 19 1.53 13.00 -11.85
C SER A 19 0.01 12.88 -11.84
N PRO A 20 -0.58 11.71 -12.12
CA PRO A 20 -2.01 11.59 -11.99
C PRO A 20 -2.34 11.85 -10.52
N SER A 21 -2.81 13.07 -10.22
CA SER A 21 -3.54 13.39 -9.02
C SER A 21 -4.74 12.47 -9.05
N THR A 22 -4.55 11.30 -8.45
CA THR A 22 -5.62 10.35 -8.20
C THR A 22 -6.68 11.16 -7.47
N PRO A 23 -7.93 11.23 -7.96
CA PRO A 23 -9.00 11.83 -7.17
C PRO A 23 -9.00 11.15 -5.79
N PRO A 24 -9.55 11.75 -4.72
CA PRO A 24 -9.79 11.02 -3.48
C PRO A 24 -10.83 9.93 -3.78
N GLY A 25 -10.34 8.86 -4.39
CA GLY A 25 -11.07 7.67 -4.73
C GLY A 25 -11.53 7.09 -3.42
N ARG A 26 -12.72 6.49 -3.46
CA ARG A 26 -13.26 5.71 -2.35
C ARG A 26 -12.12 4.93 -1.68
N PRO A 27 -12.08 4.86 -0.33
CA PRO A 27 -11.04 4.10 0.36
C PRO A 27 -10.93 2.74 -0.32
N ARG A 28 -9.75 2.48 -0.89
CA ARG A 28 -9.52 1.22 -1.58
C ARG A 28 -9.70 0.11 -0.55
N THR A 29 -10.50 -0.89 -0.91
CA THR A 29 -10.80 -2.03 -0.05
C THR A 29 -9.52 -2.82 0.26
N CYS A 30 -8.54 -2.77 -0.63
CA CYS A 30 -7.21 -3.35 -0.46
C CYS A 30 -6.18 -2.27 -0.05
N LEU A 31 -5.03 -2.71 0.46
CA LEU A 31 -3.89 -1.85 0.79
C LEU A 31 -2.67 -2.31 -0.02
N GLY A 32 -2.37 -1.63 -1.13
CA GLY A 32 -1.29 -2.00 -2.03
C GLY A 32 0.12 -1.77 -1.45
N PRO A 33 1.18 -2.31 -2.09
CA PRO A 33 2.55 -2.18 -1.61
C PRO A 33 3.05 -0.73 -1.57
N ASP A 34 2.57 0.12 -2.49
CA ASP A 34 2.93 1.54 -2.55
C ASP A 34 2.11 2.44 -1.61
N GLU A 35 1.05 1.90 -1.00
CA GLU A 35 0.25 2.66 -0.05
C GLU A 35 0.99 2.83 1.28
N PRO A 36 0.77 3.97 1.97
CA PRO A 36 1.40 4.23 3.26
C PRO A 36 0.98 3.19 4.29
N PHE A 37 1.97 2.68 5.02
CA PHE A 37 1.79 1.72 6.09
C PHE A 37 2.42 2.26 7.38
N PRO A 38 1.74 2.15 8.53
CA PRO A 38 2.24 2.68 9.80
C PRO A 38 3.49 1.92 10.26
N GLY A 39 4.51 2.65 10.70
CA GLY A 39 5.76 2.04 11.18
C GLY A 39 5.70 1.45 12.59
N VAL A 40 4.67 1.77 13.38
CA VAL A 40 4.52 1.29 14.77
C VAL A 40 3.08 0.85 15.01
N LEU A 41 2.82 -0.46 14.93
CA LEU A 41 1.47 -1.01 15.09
C LEU A 41 0.97 -0.97 16.53
N ALA A 42 1.87 -1.09 17.51
CA ALA A 42 1.56 -1.10 18.94
C ALA A 42 0.84 0.19 19.43
N GLU A 43 1.08 1.32 18.75
CA GLU A 43 0.45 2.61 19.08
C GLU A 43 -0.96 2.75 18.50
N LEU A 44 -1.37 1.84 17.61
CA LEU A 44 -2.67 1.90 16.96
C LEU A 44 -3.77 1.22 17.79
N PRO A 45 -5.00 1.77 17.79
CA PRO A 45 -6.16 1.06 18.31
C PRO A 45 -6.33 -0.31 17.66
N LEU A 46 -6.79 -1.32 18.43
CA LEU A 46 -7.01 -2.68 17.92
C LEU A 46 -7.90 -2.70 16.68
N THR A 47 -8.94 -1.88 16.66
CA THR A 47 -9.84 -1.75 15.51
C THR A 47 -9.11 -1.28 14.25
N GLN A 48 -8.12 -0.38 14.36
CA GLN A 48 -7.34 0.07 13.21
C GLN A 48 -6.39 -1.02 12.72
N VAL A 49 -5.74 -1.77 13.62
CA VAL A 49 -4.91 -2.93 13.26
C VAL A 49 -5.73 -3.99 12.53
N GLN A 50 -6.95 -4.27 12.99
CA GLN A 50 -7.88 -5.20 12.34
C GLN A 50 -8.32 -4.72 10.95
N VAL A 51 -8.58 -3.42 10.78
CA VAL A 51 -8.89 -2.84 9.47
C VAL A 51 -7.70 -2.97 8.52
N LEU A 52 -6.48 -2.65 8.97
CA LEU A 52 -5.27 -2.81 8.16
C LEU A 52 -5.07 -4.27 7.75
N HIS A 53 -5.24 -5.20 8.69
CA HIS A 53 -5.18 -6.64 8.41
C HIS A 53 -6.18 -7.05 7.34
N SER A 54 -7.45 -6.64 7.48
CA SER A 54 -8.49 -6.92 6.47
C SER A 54 -8.12 -6.38 5.09
N ARG A 55 -7.60 -5.15 5.01
CA ARG A 55 -7.22 -4.54 3.72
C ARG A 55 -6.02 -5.24 3.09
N ILE A 56 -5.05 -5.68 3.89
CA ILE A 56 -3.89 -6.45 3.41
C ILE A 56 -4.32 -7.85 2.93
N CYS A 57 -5.23 -8.54 3.63
CA CYS A 57 -5.78 -9.81 3.14
C CYS A 57 -6.47 -9.63 1.79
N CYS A 58 -7.27 -8.57 1.62
CA CYS A 58 -7.86 -8.27 0.31
C CYS A 58 -6.79 -8.00 -0.77
N GLN A 59 -5.66 -7.39 -0.43
CA GLN A 59 -4.55 -7.21 -1.37
C GLN A 59 -3.89 -8.54 -1.72
N LEU A 60 -3.66 -9.42 -0.74
CA LEU A 60 -3.08 -10.74 -0.98
C LEU A 60 -3.97 -11.58 -1.89
N ASP A 61 -5.28 -11.57 -1.67
CA ASP A 61 -6.25 -12.27 -2.54
C ASP A 61 -6.14 -11.77 -3.98
N GLU A 62 -6.03 -10.46 -4.17
CA GLU A 62 -5.85 -9.85 -5.49
C GLU A 62 -4.50 -10.21 -6.13
N ASP A 63 -3.42 -10.19 -5.36
CA ASP A 63 -2.10 -10.52 -5.88
C ASP A 63 -2.03 -12.00 -6.30
N TYR A 64 -2.53 -12.94 -5.46
CA TYR A 64 -2.61 -14.37 -5.83
C TYR A 64 -3.49 -14.62 -7.06
N ARG A 65 -4.53 -13.79 -7.24
CA ARG A 65 -5.45 -13.91 -8.38
C ARG A 65 -4.83 -13.37 -9.67
N THR A 66 -3.94 -12.39 -9.60
CA THR A 66 -3.47 -11.61 -10.75
C THR A 66 -2.02 -11.88 -11.15
N ASP A 67 -1.16 -12.26 -10.21
CA ASP A 67 0.23 -12.60 -10.47
C ASP A 67 0.48 -14.10 -10.24
N PRO A 68 0.82 -14.87 -11.29
CA PRO A 68 1.16 -16.29 -11.14
C PRO A 68 2.45 -16.53 -10.34
N SER A 69 3.28 -15.50 -10.14
CA SER A 69 4.49 -15.54 -9.31
C SER A 69 4.17 -15.44 -7.82
N GLY A 70 2.94 -15.07 -7.46
CA GLY A 70 2.48 -14.88 -6.09
C GLY A 70 2.50 -13.43 -5.63
N PRO A 71 2.20 -13.18 -4.33
CA PRO A 71 2.02 -11.85 -3.79
C PRO A 71 3.30 -11.05 -3.69
N HIS A 72 3.13 -9.72 -3.73
CA HIS A 72 4.26 -8.82 -3.61
C HIS A 72 4.94 -8.98 -2.23
N PRO A 73 6.30 -9.05 -2.15
CA PRO A 73 7.01 -9.28 -0.88
C PRO A 73 6.63 -8.29 0.23
N VAL A 74 6.51 -7.00 -0.11
CA VAL A 74 6.08 -5.97 0.85
C VAL A 74 4.67 -6.22 1.41
N THR A 75 3.75 -6.75 0.60
CA THR A 75 2.40 -7.10 1.08
C THR A 75 2.47 -8.26 2.08
N LEU A 76 3.32 -9.25 1.82
CA LEU A 76 3.58 -10.37 2.75
C LEU A 76 4.23 -9.91 4.06
N ASP A 77 5.24 -9.05 3.99
CA ASP A 77 5.93 -8.54 5.18
C ASP A 77 4.95 -7.78 6.10
N ARG A 78 4.17 -6.87 5.52
CA ARG A 78 3.12 -6.12 6.25
C ARG A 78 2.05 -7.05 6.84
N HIS A 79 1.69 -8.13 6.14
CA HIS A 79 0.77 -9.13 6.65
C HIS A 79 1.36 -9.85 7.88
N HIS A 80 2.63 -10.25 7.83
CA HIS A 80 3.32 -10.88 8.96
C HIS A 80 3.37 -9.96 10.18
N GLU A 81 3.71 -8.68 10.00
CA GLU A 81 3.73 -7.68 11.08
C GLU A 81 2.35 -7.56 11.76
N LEU A 82 1.27 -7.51 10.98
CA LEU A 82 -0.10 -7.42 11.50
C LEU A 82 -0.52 -8.69 12.25
N VAL A 83 -0.18 -9.88 11.73
CA VAL A 83 -0.49 -11.16 12.37
C VAL A 83 0.26 -11.30 13.70
N GLU A 84 1.54 -10.91 13.73
CA GLU A 84 2.34 -10.94 14.95
C GLU A 84 1.76 -10.00 16.02
N GLU A 85 1.44 -8.75 15.66
CA GLU A 85 0.85 -7.79 16.58
C GLU A 85 -0.52 -8.26 17.10
N LEU A 86 -1.39 -8.81 16.23
CA LEU A 86 -2.68 -9.36 16.65
C LEU A 86 -2.50 -10.54 17.60
N ALA A 87 -1.54 -11.44 17.34
CA ALA A 87 -1.23 -12.56 18.20
C ALA A 87 -0.73 -12.11 19.59
N ILE A 88 0.11 -11.08 19.65
CA ILE A 88 0.56 -10.45 20.90
C ILE A 88 -0.65 -9.93 21.68
N ARG A 89 -1.54 -9.16 21.04
CA ARG A 89 -2.74 -8.61 21.68
C ARG A 89 -3.69 -9.68 22.20
N THR A 90 -3.86 -10.79 21.47
CA THR A 90 -4.68 -11.92 21.93
C THR A 90 -4.09 -12.56 23.18
N ARG A 91 -2.77 -12.77 23.23
CA ARG A 91 -2.09 -13.34 24.41
C ARG A 91 -2.22 -12.43 25.63
N VAL A 92 -1.94 -11.13 25.45
CA VAL A 92 -2.08 -10.11 26.49
C VAL A 92 -3.51 -10.07 27.01
N ALA A 93 -4.52 -10.08 26.13
CA ALA A 93 -5.93 -10.09 26.53
C ALA A 93 -6.30 -11.35 27.33
N ALA A 94 -5.77 -12.52 26.96
CA ALA A 94 -5.98 -13.77 27.70
C ALA A 94 -5.35 -13.74 29.10
N GLU A 95 -4.14 -13.18 29.23
CA GLU A 95 -3.44 -13.00 30.51
C GLU A 95 -4.19 -12.02 31.43
N HIS A 96 -4.69 -10.90 30.88
CA HIS A 96 -5.44 -9.91 31.66
C HIS A 96 -6.86 -10.39 32.03
N GLY A 97 -7.45 -11.31 31.25
CA GLY A 97 -8.74 -11.94 31.54
C GLY A 97 -8.68 -13.07 32.57
N ALA A 98 -7.49 -13.63 32.83
CA ALA A 98 -7.30 -14.75 33.77
C ALA A 98 -7.26 -14.34 35.26
N HIS A 99 -7.33 -13.03 35.56
CA HIS A 99 -7.29 -12.47 36.92
C HIS A 99 -8.65 -11.99 37.44
N ARG A 100 -9.76 -12.40 36.81
CA ARG A 100 -11.13 -11.97 37.16
C ARG A 100 -11.98 -13.13 37.66
#